data_AF-A0A1D6LWS3-F1
#
_entry.id   AF-A0A1D6LWS3-F1
#
_cell.length_a   1.000
_cell.length_b   1.000
_cell.length_c   1.000
_cell.angle_alpha   90.00
_cell.angle_beta   90.00
_cell.angle_gamma   90.00
#
_symmetry.space_group_name_H-M   'P 1'
#
loop_
_entity.id
_entity.type
_entity.pdbx_description
1 polymer ?
#
loop_
_entity_poly.entity_id
_entity_poly.type
_entity_poly.pdbx_seq_one_letter_code
_entity_poly.pdbx_strand_id
1 'polypeptide(L)'
;MIMSYDYIFFSSYLHYGLLAARAVVLKSSNGNGYNNCMLEGYQGQYKYGSETFEASASPSGASYSKCKNDVVKSLKVDKACTHLKCSFGGIWNGGGGAGQKNLFVASFFFDMADEIRCHWLFAFCVTGKWKSSE
;
A
#
# COMPACT_ATOMS: atom_id res chain seq x y z
N MET A 1 16.31 22.51 -35.51
CA MET A 1 14.95 21.94 -35.33
C MET A 1 14.95 21.24 -33.98
N ILE A 2 14.41 21.89 -32.96
CA ILE A 2 14.39 21.35 -31.59
C ILE A 2 13.17 20.44 -31.52
N MET A 3 13.37 19.13 -31.64
CA MET A 3 12.30 18.15 -31.47
C MET A 3 12.24 17.77 -29.99
N SER A 4 11.50 18.55 -29.20
CA SER A 4 11.16 18.20 -27.82
C SER A 4 10.06 17.14 -27.86
N TYR A 5 10.43 15.87 -27.76
CA TYR A 5 9.48 14.80 -27.47
C TYR A 5 9.40 14.63 -25.95
N ASP A 6 8.33 15.16 -25.35
CA ASP A 6 8.04 14.93 -23.93
C ASP A 6 7.50 13.50 -23.75
N TYR A 7 8.38 12.56 -23.43
CA TYR A 7 7.99 11.20 -23.10
C TYR A 7 7.49 11.15 -21.65
N ILE A 8 6.18 11.08 -21.46
CA ILE A 8 5.56 10.84 -20.14
C ILE A 8 5.62 9.35 -19.85
N PHE A 9 6.23 8.97 -18.72
CA PHE A 9 6.18 7.61 -18.22
C PHE A 9 4.85 7.35 -17.49
N PHE A 10 4.14 6.30 -17.89
CA PHE A 10 2.91 5.85 -17.23
C PHE A 10 3.00 4.35 -16.95
N SER A 11 2.56 3.94 -15.75
CA SER A 11 2.49 2.54 -15.34
C SER A 11 1.27 2.32 -14.45
N SER A 12 0.63 1.16 -14.61
CA SER A 12 -0.49 0.72 -13.78
C SER A 12 -0.17 -0.64 -13.16
N TYR A 13 -0.26 -0.72 -11.84
CA TYR A 13 0.06 -1.92 -11.05
C TYR A 13 -1.24 -2.66 -10.69
N LEU A 14 -1.71 -3.52 -11.60
CA LEU A 14 -2.89 -4.34 -11.34
C LEU A 14 -2.65 -5.22 -10.09
N HIS A 15 -3.69 -5.35 -9.27
CA HIS A 15 -3.69 -6.01 -7.96
C HIS A 15 -3.06 -5.24 -6.79
N TYR A 16 -2.54 -4.02 -7.01
CA TYR A 16 -1.92 -3.22 -5.96
C TYR A 16 -2.68 -1.93 -5.61
N GLY A 17 -3.92 -1.76 -6.12
CA GLY A 17 -4.84 -0.75 -5.59
C GLY A 17 -5.35 -1.15 -4.19
N LEU A 18 -5.89 -0.21 -3.41
CA LEU A 18 -6.29 -0.40 -2.01
C LEU A 18 -6.89 -1.78 -1.67
N LEU A 19 -8.04 -2.10 -2.28
CA LEU A 19 -8.80 -3.31 -1.94
C LEU A 19 -8.09 -4.57 -2.46
N ALA A 20 -7.45 -4.46 -3.63
CA ALA A 20 -6.73 -5.57 -4.25
C ALA A 20 -5.44 -5.91 -3.48
N ALA A 21 -4.74 -4.89 -2.99
CA ALA A 21 -3.50 -5.04 -2.25
C ALA A 21 -3.72 -5.83 -0.95
N ARG A 22 -4.87 -5.62 -0.28
CA ARG A 22 -5.27 -6.44 0.89
C ARG A 22 -5.33 -7.92 0.53
N ALA A 23 -5.93 -8.28 -0.60
CA ALA A 23 -5.97 -9.66 -1.06
C ALA A 23 -4.57 -10.21 -1.37
N VAL A 24 -3.71 -9.43 -2.02
CA VAL A 24 -2.32 -9.84 -2.34
C VAL A 24 -1.51 -10.10 -1.05
N VAL A 25 -1.64 -9.24 -0.04
CA VAL A 25 -0.96 -9.40 1.25
C VAL A 25 -1.49 -10.60 2.01
N LEU A 26 -2.82 -10.78 2.07
CA LEU A 26 -3.43 -11.94 2.74
C LEU A 26 -3.04 -13.27 2.06
N LYS A 27 -3.02 -13.29 0.73
CA LYS A 27 -2.56 -14.46 -0.06
C LYS A 27 -1.09 -14.80 0.17
N SER A 28 -0.27 -13.81 0.53
CA SER A 28 1.15 -14.00 0.81
C SER A 28 1.47 -14.55 2.21
N SER A 29 0.47 -14.73 3.07
CA SER A 29 0.69 -15.24 4.43
C SER A 29 1.29 -16.65 4.39
N ASN A 30 2.20 -16.95 5.32
CA ASN A 30 3.06 -18.14 5.32
C ASN A 30 2.33 -19.45 5.69
N GLY A 31 1.07 -19.66 5.29
CA GLY A 31 0.37 -20.93 5.48
C GLY A 31 -0.04 -21.27 6.91
N ASN A 32 0.22 -20.39 7.88
CA ASN A 32 -0.07 -20.61 9.30
C ASN A 32 -1.53 -20.30 9.70
N GLY A 33 -2.41 -19.99 8.75
CA GLY A 33 -3.82 -19.65 9.01
C GLY A 33 -4.06 -18.28 9.66
N TYR A 34 -3.00 -17.48 9.88
CA TYR A 34 -3.07 -16.12 10.42
C TYR A 34 -2.21 -15.15 9.62
N ASN A 35 -2.43 -13.85 9.84
CA ASN A 35 -1.69 -12.77 9.20
C ASN A 35 -1.21 -11.73 10.22
N ASN A 36 0.03 -11.25 10.05
CA ASN A 36 0.67 -10.32 10.98
C ASN A 36 0.16 -8.86 10.86
N CYS A 37 -0.64 -8.57 9.84
CA CYS A 37 -1.28 -7.27 9.62
C CYS A 37 -2.67 -7.17 10.24
N MET A 38 -3.25 -8.27 10.71
CA MET A 38 -4.61 -8.29 11.28
C MET A 38 -4.56 -7.95 12.76
N LEU A 39 -5.44 -7.03 13.18
CA LEU A 39 -5.55 -6.54 14.56
C LEU A 39 -5.88 -7.68 15.52
N GLU A 40 -5.38 -7.58 16.75
CA GLU A 40 -5.57 -8.59 17.79
C GLU A 40 -7.05 -8.96 17.99
N GLY A 41 -7.31 -10.26 18.12
CA GLY A 41 -8.66 -10.79 18.32
C GLY A 41 -9.54 -10.86 17.06
N TYR A 42 -9.13 -10.26 15.94
CA TYR A 42 -9.91 -10.34 14.70
C TYR A 42 -9.80 -11.73 14.07
N GLN A 43 -10.95 -12.36 13.81
CA GLN A 43 -11.06 -13.64 13.11
C GLN A 43 -12.14 -13.51 12.03
N GLY A 44 -11.79 -13.80 10.80
CA GLY A 44 -12.73 -13.68 9.70
C GLY A 44 -12.08 -13.82 8.34
N GLN A 45 -12.85 -13.46 7.33
CA GLN A 45 -12.46 -13.60 5.93
C GLN A 45 -12.61 -12.28 5.19
N TYR A 46 -11.75 -12.07 4.20
CA TYR A 46 -11.79 -10.94 3.30
C TYR A 46 -12.19 -11.43 1.91
N LYS A 47 -13.30 -10.91 1.37
CA LYS A 47 -13.75 -11.23 0.02
C LYS A 47 -13.29 -10.16 -0.96
N TYR A 48 -12.64 -10.56 -2.03
CA TYR A 48 -12.24 -9.66 -3.12
C TYR A 48 -12.45 -10.33 -4.46
N GLY A 49 -13.32 -9.76 -5.29
CA GLY A 49 -13.80 -10.41 -6.50
C GLY A 49 -14.55 -11.70 -6.19
N SER A 50 -14.14 -12.80 -6.83
CA SER A 50 -14.67 -14.15 -6.60
C SER A 50 -13.86 -14.96 -5.57
N GLU A 51 -12.73 -14.44 -5.08
CA GLU A 51 -11.87 -15.11 -4.11
C GLU A 51 -12.17 -14.66 -2.67
N THR A 52 -11.99 -15.58 -1.72
CA THR A 52 -12.10 -15.34 -0.28
C THR A 52 -10.77 -15.68 0.38
N PHE A 53 -10.29 -14.78 1.23
CA PHE A 53 -8.97 -14.85 1.87
C PHE A 53 -9.15 -14.92 3.38
N GLU A 54 -8.48 -15.86 4.04
CA GLU A 54 -8.41 -15.90 5.50
C GLU A 54 -7.72 -14.64 6.02
N ALA A 55 -8.37 -13.97 6.96
CA ALA A 55 -7.93 -12.69 7.49
C ALA A 55 -7.91 -12.74 9.02
N SER A 56 -7.34 -13.79 9.60
CA SER A 56 -7.29 -13.95 11.06
C SER A 56 -6.00 -13.41 11.67
N ALA A 57 -6.09 -12.83 12.86
CA ALA A 57 -4.98 -12.27 13.61
C ALA A 57 -3.96 -13.34 14.03
N SER A 58 -2.68 -12.95 14.10
CA SER A 58 -1.70 -13.79 14.77
C SER A 58 -2.07 -13.94 16.27
N PRO A 59 -1.64 -15.03 16.94
CA PRO A 59 -1.86 -15.17 18.38
C PRO A 59 -1.29 -14.00 19.21
N SER A 60 -0.26 -13.32 18.70
CA SER A 60 0.34 -12.12 19.28
C SER A 60 -0.24 -10.80 18.74
N GLY A 61 -1.36 -10.85 18.02
CA GLY A 61 -1.95 -9.70 17.34
C GLY A 61 -1.16 -9.19 16.14
N ALA A 62 -1.45 -7.95 15.72
CA ALA A 62 -0.75 -7.29 14.63
C ALA A 62 0.66 -6.86 15.06
N SER A 63 1.63 -6.97 14.14
CA SER A 63 2.99 -6.48 14.36
C SER A 63 3.46 -5.72 13.14
N TYR A 64 3.80 -4.44 13.31
CA TYR A 64 4.23 -3.58 12.20
C TYR A 64 5.42 -4.15 11.45
N SER A 65 6.47 -4.61 12.15
CA SER A 65 7.68 -5.14 11.50
C SER A 65 7.39 -6.41 10.71
N LYS A 66 6.62 -7.35 11.28
CA LYS A 66 6.24 -8.59 10.59
C LYS A 66 5.30 -8.32 9.41
N CYS A 67 4.27 -7.49 9.62
CA CYS A 67 3.35 -7.07 8.57
C CYS A 67 4.08 -6.37 7.42
N LYS A 68 5.00 -5.44 7.72
CA LYS A 68 5.81 -4.76 6.71
C LYS A 68 6.62 -5.78 5.89
N ASN A 69 7.21 -6.78 6.53
CA ASN A 69 7.96 -7.82 5.83
C ASN A 69 7.05 -8.67 4.91
N ASP A 70 5.87 -9.06 5.39
CA ASP A 70 4.89 -9.79 4.58
C ASP A 70 4.42 -8.94 3.38
N VAL A 71 4.17 -7.65 3.58
CA VAL A 71 3.83 -6.70 2.51
C VAL A 71 4.96 -6.55 1.51
N VAL A 72 6.21 -6.36 1.94
CA VAL A 72 7.37 -6.23 1.04
C VAL A 72 7.58 -7.51 0.22
N LYS A 73 7.39 -8.68 0.84
CA LYS A 73 7.43 -9.97 0.14
C LYS A 73 6.31 -10.07 -0.90
N SER A 74 5.11 -9.61 -0.58
CA SER A 74 3.95 -9.64 -1.50
C SER A 74 4.13 -8.73 -2.73
N LEU A 75 4.89 -7.64 -2.59
CA LEU A 75 5.29 -6.77 -3.71
C LEU A 75 6.27 -7.44 -4.68
N LYS A 76 6.91 -8.56 -4.31
CA LYS A 76 7.91 -9.26 -5.13
C LYS A 76 9.07 -8.33 -5.53
N VAL A 77 9.63 -7.63 -4.54
CA VAL A 77 10.76 -6.70 -4.74
C VAL A 77 12.01 -7.41 -5.27
N ASP A 78 12.20 -8.69 -4.94
CA ASP A 78 13.36 -9.49 -5.38
C ASP A 78 13.19 -10.11 -6.77
N LYS A 79 12.06 -9.87 -7.45
CA LYS A 79 11.83 -10.41 -8.80
C LYS A 79 12.82 -9.79 -9.78
N ALA A 80 13.44 -10.64 -10.61
CA ALA A 80 14.43 -10.23 -11.60
C ALA A 80 13.92 -9.08 -12.48
N CYS A 81 14.77 -8.07 -12.64
CA CYS A 81 14.53 -6.91 -13.48
C CYS A 81 15.18 -7.12 -14.85
N THR A 82 14.38 -7.08 -15.93
CA THR A 82 14.87 -7.19 -17.32
C THR A 82 15.31 -5.84 -17.89
N HIS A 83 15.25 -4.78 -17.08
CA HIS A 83 15.60 -3.40 -17.44
C HIS A 83 16.73 -2.89 -16.53
N LEU A 84 17.21 -1.66 -16.78
CA LEU A 84 18.28 -1.03 -15.97
C LEU A 84 17.93 -0.94 -14.48
N LYS A 85 16.72 -0.45 -14.16
CA LYS A 85 16.22 -0.30 -12.79
C LYS A 85 14.71 -0.56 -12.75
N CYS A 86 14.28 -1.40 -11.82
CA CYS A 86 12.87 -1.70 -11.62
C CYS A 86 12.36 -1.17 -10.28
N SER A 87 11.05 -1.05 -10.20
CA SER A 87 10.29 -0.81 -8.99
C SER A 87 10.12 -2.14 -8.24
N PHE A 88 8.93 -2.74 -8.27
CA PHE A 88 8.67 -4.07 -7.73
C PHE A 88 8.03 -4.97 -8.80
N GLY A 89 8.04 -6.28 -8.61
CA GLY A 89 7.49 -7.23 -9.58
C GLY A 89 8.23 -7.27 -10.92
N GLY A 90 9.44 -6.71 -11.00
CA GLY A 90 10.25 -6.62 -12.23
C GLY A 90 9.80 -5.52 -13.20
N ILE A 91 9.00 -4.55 -12.75
CA ILE A 91 8.46 -3.48 -13.61
C ILE A 91 9.44 -2.31 -13.66
N TRP A 92 9.84 -1.90 -14.87
CA TRP A 92 10.71 -0.74 -15.09
C TRP A 92 10.20 0.51 -14.39
N ASN A 93 11.09 1.27 -13.74
CA ASN A 93 10.70 2.46 -12.96
C ASN A 93 10.60 3.76 -13.79
N GLY A 94 10.76 3.68 -15.11
CA GLY A 94 10.72 4.83 -16.00
C GLY A 94 11.98 5.71 -15.98
N GLY A 95 13.07 5.26 -15.34
CA GLY A 95 14.36 5.97 -15.34
C GLY A 95 14.50 7.08 -14.29
N GLY A 96 13.42 7.48 -13.62
CA GLY A 96 13.45 8.51 -12.57
C GLY A 96 13.72 9.91 -13.11
N GLY A 97 14.51 10.71 -12.38
CA GLY A 97 14.93 12.06 -12.79
C GLY A 97 14.12 13.20 -12.16
N ALA A 98 14.42 14.43 -12.59
CA ALA A 98 13.88 15.65 -11.98
C ALA A 98 12.35 15.74 -12.02
N GLY A 99 11.72 15.14 -13.03
CA GLY A 99 10.25 15.07 -13.16
C GLY A 99 9.55 14.29 -12.04
N GLN A 100 10.27 13.45 -11.29
CA GLN A 100 9.73 12.70 -10.13
C GLN A 100 10.15 13.31 -8.79
N LYS A 101 10.81 14.49 -8.76
CA LYS A 101 11.27 15.13 -7.51
C LYS A 101 10.13 15.68 -6.67
N ASN A 102 9.11 16.23 -7.35
CA ASN A 102 7.89 16.72 -6.71
C ASN A 102 6.74 15.84 -7.20
N LEU A 103 6.10 15.13 -6.29
CA LEU A 103 5.02 14.19 -6.60
C LEU A 103 3.74 14.66 -5.92
N PHE A 104 2.65 14.66 -6.69
CA PHE A 104 1.30 14.74 -6.13
C PHE A 104 0.77 13.31 -5.96
N VAL A 105 0.44 12.93 -4.72
CA VAL A 105 -0.04 11.59 -4.41
C VAL A 105 -1.52 11.69 -4.05
N ALA A 106 -2.37 11.02 -4.84
CA ALA A 106 -3.81 11.23 -4.84
C ALA A 106 -4.61 10.03 -4.28
N SER A 107 -5.93 10.22 -4.18
CA SER A 107 -6.91 9.18 -3.82
C SER A 107 -6.62 8.58 -2.45
N PHE A 108 -6.49 7.25 -2.34
CA PHE A 108 -6.41 6.58 -1.06
C PHE A 108 -5.20 6.99 -0.19
N PHE A 109 -4.13 7.49 -0.80
CA PHE A 109 -3.03 8.08 -0.03
C PHE A 109 -3.45 9.30 0.76
N PHE A 110 -4.37 10.11 0.21
CA PHE A 110 -4.98 11.24 0.91
C PHE A 110 -5.99 10.74 1.96
N ASP A 111 -6.93 9.88 1.57
CA ASP A 111 -8.00 9.41 2.46
C ASP A 111 -7.44 8.76 3.74
N MET A 112 -6.42 7.91 3.63
CA MET A 112 -5.78 7.30 4.80
C MET A 112 -5.05 8.28 5.69
N ALA A 113 -4.40 9.27 5.09
CA ALA A 113 -3.67 10.29 5.83
C ALA A 113 -4.64 11.22 6.59
N ASP A 114 -5.85 11.40 6.08
CA ASP A 114 -6.90 12.18 6.73
C ASP A 114 -7.62 11.36 7.82
N GLU A 115 -8.01 10.12 7.51
CA GLU A 115 -8.73 9.23 8.43
C GLU A 115 -7.89 8.91 9.70
N ILE A 116 -6.61 8.59 9.54
CA ILE A 116 -5.72 8.34 10.69
C ILE A 116 -5.51 9.60 11.53
N ARG A 117 -5.48 10.78 10.88
CA ARG A 117 -5.36 12.07 11.59
C ARG A 117 -6.58 12.32 12.47
N CYS A 118 -7.77 11.93 12.03
CA CYS A 118 -8.99 12.01 12.82
C CYS A 118 -9.02 11.04 14.01
N HIS A 119 -8.33 9.89 13.91
CA HIS A 119 -8.26 8.91 15.01
C HIS A 119 -7.27 9.30 16.13
N TRP A 120 -6.16 9.99 15.82
CA TRP A 120 -5.26 10.51 16.86
C TRP A 120 -5.71 11.85 17.45
N LEU A 121 -6.59 12.56 16.73
CA LEU A 121 -7.23 13.79 17.18
C LEU A 121 -8.76 13.59 17.28
N PHE A 122 -9.20 12.62 18.08
CA PHE A 122 -10.63 12.29 18.24
C PHE A 122 -11.52 13.50 18.57
N ALA A 123 -10.98 14.56 19.16
CA ALA A 123 -11.73 15.78 19.47
C ALA A 123 -11.90 16.75 18.28
N PHE A 124 -11.11 16.62 17.21
CA PHE A 124 -10.97 17.67 16.18
C PHE A 124 -11.85 17.42 14.95
N CYS A 125 -12.05 16.16 14.58
CA CYS A 125 -12.72 15.81 13.32
C CYS A 125 -14.25 15.97 13.38
N VAL A 126 -14.87 15.90 14.56
CA VAL A 126 -16.34 16.02 14.71
C VAL A 126 -16.83 17.47 14.56
N THR A 127 -15.98 18.47 14.79
CA THR A 127 -16.43 19.88 14.90
C THR A 127 -16.08 20.78 13.72
N GLY A 128 -15.31 20.29 12.75
CA GLY A 128 -15.00 21.02 11.51
C GLY A 128 -14.27 22.36 11.70
N LYS A 129 -13.72 22.63 12.89
CA LYS A 129 -12.97 23.87 13.15
C LYS A 129 -11.49 23.58 13.30
N TRP A 130 -10.72 24.02 12.30
CA TRP A 130 -9.28 24.24 12.42
C TRP A 130 -9.01 25.24 13.55
N LYS A 131 -8.49 24.78 14.69
CA LYS A 131 -7.83 25.65 15.66
C LYS A 131 -6.33 25.35 15.59
N SER A 132 -5.59 26.23 14.92
CA SER A 132 -4.13 26.22 15.00
C SER A 132 -3.74 26.31 16.47
N SER A 133 -3.06 25.28 16.97
CA SER A 133 -2.31 25.34 18.23
C SER A 133 -0.89 25.74 17.87
N GLU A 134 -0.58 27.00 18.20
CA GLU A 134 0.74 27.66 18.33
C GLU A 134 1.79 27.46 17.21
#